data_AF-A0A926IHM2-F1
#
_entry.id   AF-A0A926IHM2-F1
#
_cell.length_a   1.000
_cell.length_b   1.000
_cell.length_c   1.000
_cell.angle_alpha   90.00
_cell.angle_beta   90.00
_cell.angle_gamma   90.00
#
_symmetry.space_group_name_H-M   'P 1'
#
loop_
_entity.id
_entity.type
_entity.pdbx_description
1 polymer ?
#
loop_
_entity_poly.entity_id
_entity_poly.type
_entity_poly.pdbx_seq_one_letter_code
_entity_poly.pdbx_strand_id
1 'polypeptide(L)'
;MKKTSISIDMEAEKLRALRFYTEKKETTLETELEDFLAKLYEKYVPAQTREYIESMEEPAEPPRPRTKRQPRTPVDTPTAVSEVVV
;
A
#
# COMPACT_ATOMS: atom_id res chain seq x y z
N MET A 1 -4.79 4.77 -2.21
CA MET A 1 -4.35 5.50 -3.42
C MET A 1 -5.35 6.56 -3.88
N LYS A 2 -4.96 7.47 -4.79
CA LYS A 2 -5.88 8.43 -5.43
C LYS A 2 -6.65 7.75 -6.56
N LYS A 3 -7.98 7.84 -6.57
CA LYS A 3 -8.81 7.38 -7.69
C LYS A 3 -8.71 8.37 -8.86
N THR A 4 -8.67 7.85 -10.08
CA THR A 4 -8.75 8.63 -11.32
C THR A 4 -9.96 8.16 -12.11
N SER A 5 -10.69 9.08 -12.73
CA SER A 5 -11.92 8.78 -13.48
C SER A 5 -11.64 8.56 -14.97
N ILE A 6 -12.38 7.62 -15.57
CA ILE A 6 -12.41 7.37 -17.02
C ILE A 6 -13.81 7.74 -17.50
N SER A 7 -13.91 8.52 -18.57
CA SER A 7 -15.19 8.87 -19.22
C SER A 7 -15.41 8.02 -20.46
N ILE A 8 -16.63 7.48 -20.62
CA ILE A 8 -17.02 6.60 -21.73
C ILE A 8 -18.38 7.08 -22.23
N ASP A 9 -18.49 7.26 -23.54
CA ASP A 9 -19.74 7.69 -24.18
C ASP A 9 -20.56 6.48 -24.67
N MET A 10 -21.87 6.58 -24.54
CA MET A 10 -22.82 5.59 -25.06
C MET A 10 -24.08 6.30 -25.56
N GLU A 11 -24.76 5.70 -26.53
CA GLU A 11 -26.04 6.19 -27.02
C GLU A 11 -27.06 6.31 -25.87
N ALA A 12 -27.73 7.46 -25.79
CA ALA A 12 -28.57 7.83 -24.65
C ALA A 12 -29.69 6.80 -24.39
N GLU A 13 -30.32 6.28 -25.43
CA GLU A 13 -31.40 5.29 -25.31
C GLU A 13 -30.88 3.95 -24.77
N LYS A 14 -29.71 3.50 -25.24
CA LYS A 14 -29.06 2.29 -24.73
C LYS A 14 -28.65 2.47 -23.28
N LEU A 15 -28.16 3.65 -22.89
CA LEU A 15 -27.74 3.92 -21.51
C LEU A 15 -28.93 3.93 -20.58
N ARG A 16 -30.05 4.50 -21.02
CA ARG A 16 -31.30 4.49 -20.27
C ARG A 16 -31.81 3.06 -20.06
N ALA A 17 -31.82 2.24 -21.11
CA ALA A 17 -32.21 0.84 -20.99
C ALA A 17 -31.29 0.09 -20.01
N LEU A 18 -29.98 0.26 -20.16
CA LEU A 18 -29.00 -0.41 -19.30
C LEU A 18 -29.20 -0.05 -17.83
N ARG A 19 -29.30 1.25 -17.49
CA ARG A 19 -29.56 1.73 -16.13
C ARG A 19 -30.86 1.17 -15.54
N PHE A 20 -31.93 1.13 -16.35
CA PHE A 20 -33.22 0.60 -15.92
C PHE A 20 -33.16 -0.89 -15.55
N TYR A 21 -32.41 -1.69 -16.33
CA TYR A 21 -32.29 -3.12 -16.06
C TYR A 21 -31.27 -3.46 -14.97
N THR A 22 -30.25 -2.64 -14.73
CA THR A 22 -29.34 -2.82 -13.59
C THR A 22 -30.02 -2.54 -12.26
N GLU A 23 -30.83 -1.47 -12.19
CA GLU A 23 -31.59 -1.11 -10.98
C GLU A 23 -32.56 -2.23 -10.58
N LYS A 24 -33.19 -2.88 -11.57
CA LYS A 24 -34.03 -4.06 -11.36
C LYS A 24 -33.30 -5.27 -10.76
N LYS A 25 -31.98 -5.35 -10.93
CA LYS A 25 -31.13 -6.42 -10.40
C LYS A 25 -30.50 -6.04 -9.05
N GLU A 26 -30.95 -4.95 -8.43
CA GLU A 26 -30.40 -4.42 -7.17
C GLU A 26 -28.90 -4.08 -7.26
N THR A 27 -28.42 -3.76 -8.47
CA THR A 27 -27.03 -3.37 -8.74
C THR A 27 -27.00 -2.00 -9.43
N THR A 28 -25.90 -1.28 -9.30
CA THR A 28 -25.68 -0.05 -10.06
C THR A 28 -24.79 -0.33 -11.26
N LEU A 29 -25.03 0.39 -12.36
CA LEU A 29 -24.16 0.30 -13.54
C LEU A 29 -22.72 0.66 -13.17
N GLU A 30 -22.55 1.63 -12.29
CA GLU A 30 -21.27 2.09 -11.78
C GLU A 30 -20.51 0.96 -11.07
N THR A 31 -21.17 0.19 -10.18
CA THR A 31 -20.55 -0.95 -9.49
C THR A 31 -20.11 -2.05 -10.46
N GLU A 32 -20.97 -2.42 -11.42
CA GLU A 32 -20.62 -3.43 -12.44
C GLU A 32 -19.41 -3.00 -13.29
N LEU A 33 -19.32 -1.70 -13.61
CA LEU A 33 -18.15 -1.15 -14.33
C LEU A 33 -16.89 -1.13 -13.45
N GLU A 34 -17.01 -0.83 -12.16
CA GLU A 34 -15.88 -0.91 -11.21
C GLU A 34 -15.36 -2.34 -11.09
N ASP A 35 -16.25 -3.33 -10.95
CA ASP A 35 -15.90 -4.74 -10.89
C ASP A 35 -15.27 -5.24 -12.20
N PHE A 36 -15.81 -4.79 -13.33
CA PHE A 36 -15.24 -5.10 -14.64
C PHE A 36 -13.84 -4.50 -14.80
N LEU A 37 -13.63 -3.26 -14.32
CA LEU A 37 -12.33 -2.61 -14.34
C LEU A 37 -11.31 -3.34 -13.44
N ALA A 38 -11.73 -3.81 -12.26
CA ALA A 38 -10.89 -4.63 -11.39
C ALA A 38 -10.46 -5.94 -12.07
N LYS A 39 -11.39 -6.65 -12.72
CA LYS A 39 -11.09 -7.86 -13.50
C LYS A 39 -10.14 -7.59 -14.67
N LEU A 40 -10.29 -6.47 -15.36
CA LEU A 40 -9.34 -6.05 -16.41
C LEU A 40 -7.95 -5.79 -15.84
N TYR A 41 -7.85 -5.11 -14.69
CA TYR A 41 -6.59 -4.87 -14.01
C TYR A 41 -5.88 -6.19 -13.67
N GLU A 42 -6.57 -7.15 -13.04
CA GLU A 42 -5.96 -8.45 -12.72
C GLU A 42 -5.56 -9.26 -13.96
N LYS A 43 -6.35 -9.17 -15.04
CA LYS A 43 -6.10 -9.90 -16.28
C LYS A 43 -4.86 -9.40 -17.04
N TYR A 44 -4.65 -8.08 -17.06
CA TYR A 44 -3.59 -7.47 -17.86
C TYR A 44 -2.37 -7.03 -17.04
N VAL A 45 -2.51 -6.83 -15.73
CA VAL A 45 -1.40 -6.44 -14.85
C VAL A 45 -0.82 -7.69 -14.15
N PRO A 46 0.45 -8.03 -14.41
CA PRO A 46 1.11 -9.16 -13.75
C PRO A 46 1.09 -9.04 -12.22
N ALA A 47 1.06 -10.19 -11.54
CA ALA A 47 1.03 -10.25 -10.06
C ALA A 47 2.14 -9.41 -9.41
N GLN A 48 3.38 -9.52 -9.91
CA GLN A 48 4.53 -8.75 -9.40
C GLN A 48 4.29 -7.23 -9.45
N THR A 49 3.66 -6.73 -10.51
CA THR A 49 3.35 -5.30 -10.64
C THR A 49 2.23 -4.89 -9.69
N ARG A 50 1.23 -5.76 -9.47
CA ARG A 50 0.14 -5.50 -8.52
C ARG A 50 0.66 -5.46 -7.08
N GLU A 51 1.45 -6.45 -6.69
CA GLU A 51 2.11 -6.51 -5.38
C GLU A 51 2.99 -5.29 -5.13
N TYR A 52 3.73 -4.82 -6.15
CA TYR A 52 4.52 -3.60 -6.02
C TYR A 52 3.66 -2.36 -5.76
N ILE A 53 2.55 -2.22 -6.49
CA ILE A 53 1.58 -1.13 -6.30
C ILE A 53 0.98 -1.19 -4.88
N GLU A 54 0.59 -2.36 -4.40
CA GLU A 54 0.06 -2.57 -3.04
C GLU A 54 1.12 -2.31 -1.96
N SER A 55 2.40 -2.66 -2.18
CA SER A 55 3.50 -2.38 -1.25
C SER A 55 3.83 -0.89 -1.11
N MET A 56 3.52 -0.09 -2.14
CA MET A 56 3.57 1.38 -2.06
C MET A 56 2.40 1.96 -1.27
N GLU A 57 1.36 1.15 -1.03
CA GLU A 57 0.17 1.53 -0.29
C GLU A 57 0.30 1.24 1.22
N GLU A 58 1.14 0.27 1.61
CA GLU A 58 1.56 0.09 3.00
C GLU A 58 2.46 1.26 3.43
N PRO A 59 2.11 2.02 4.48
CA PRO A 59 3.03 3.01 5.03
C PRO A 59 4.28 2.26 5.46
N ALA A 60 5.44 2.64 4.89
CA ALA A 60 6.73 2.07 5.26
C ALA A 60 6.80 1.93 6.79
N GLU A 61 6.77 0.68 7.29
CA GLU A 61 6.89 0.44 8.74
C GLU A 61 8.11 1.25 9.21
N PRO A 62 7.97 2.13 10.22
CA PRO A 62 9.11 2.88 10.72
C PRO A 62 10.18 1.85 11.10
N PRO A 63 11.46 2.10 10.75
CA PRO A 63 12.51 1.13 10.97
C PRO A 63 12.49 0.73 12.44
N ARG A 64 12.15 -0.55 12.71
CA ARG A 64 12.15 -1.07 14.08
C ARG A 64 13.50 -0.72 14.68
N PRO A 65 13.53 -0.03 15.84
CA PRO A 65 14.79 0.36 16.43
C PRO A 65 15.63 -0.90 16.62
N ARG A 66 16.73 -1.01 15.88
CA ARG A 66 17.75 -2.02 16.11
C ARG A 66 18.20 -1.83 17.54
N THR A 67 17.71 -2.67 18.46
CA THR A 67 18.23 -2.76 19.82
C THR A 67 19.74 -2.88 19.69
N LYS A 68 20.44 -1.78 20.01
CA LYS A 68 21.89 -1.76 20.10
C LYS A 68 22.23 -2.85 21.12
N ARG A 69 22.81 -3.95 20.64
CA ARG A 69 23.45 -4.93 21.50
C ARG A 69 24.46 -4.15 22.34
N GLN A 70 24.16 -3.94 23.61
CA GLN A 70 25.08 -3.31 24.55
C GLN A 70 26.37 -4.14 24.55
N PRO A 71 27.54 -3.52 24.36
CA PRO A 71 28.80 -4.18 24.63
C PRO A 71 28.84 -4.47 26.13
N ARG A 72 28.93 -5.74 26.50
CA ARG A 72 29.28 -6.14 27.86
C ARG A 72 30.72 -5.69 28.10
N THR A 73 30.91 -4.66 28.91
CA THR A 73 32.22 -4.38 29.53
C THR A 73 32.32 -5.22 30.81
N PRO A 74 33.30 -6.12 30.95
CA PRO A 74 33.58 -6.71 32.24
C PRO A 74 34.25 -5.64 33.12
N VAL A 75 33.71 -5.49 34.32
CA VAL A 75 34.31 -4.76 35.44
C VAL A 75 35.49 -5.57 35.93
N ASP A 76 36.66 -4.95 36.05
CA ASP A 76 37.61 -5.20 37.13
C ASP A 76 38.66 -4.06 37.19
N THR A 77 38.54 -3.23 38.23
CA THR A 77 39.63 -2.45 38.85
C THR A 77 40.50 -3.40 39.69
N PRO A 78 41.78 -3.12 40.10
CA PRO A 78 42.22 -1.79 40.58
C PRO A 78 43.74 -1.43 40.51
N THR A 79 44.05 -0.19 40.94
CA THR A 79 45.25 0.24 41.72
C THR A 79 46.56 0.68 41.03
N ALA A 80 47.00 1.88 41.46
CA ALA A 80 48.38 2.39 41.70
C ALA A 80 48.90 3.56 40.85
N VAL A 81 48.62 4.77 41.38
CA VAL A 81 49.45 5.96 41.64
C VAL A 81 50.69 6.34 40.80
N SER A 82 50.77 7.68 40.56
CA SER A 82 51.93 8.61 40.56
C SER A 82 52.05 9.41 39.25
N GLU A 83 52.43 10.68 39.18
CA GLU A 83 52.54 11.87 40.04
C GLU A 83 53.04 13.01 39.11
N VAL A 84 52.74 14.29 39.42
CA VAL A 84 53.44 15.54 38.99
C VAL A 84 53.44 15.89 37.48
N VAL A 85 52.82 16.98 36.96
CA VAL A 85 52.93 18.44 37.17
C VAL A 85 54.25 19.08 36.70
N VAL A 86 54.19 19.65 35.49
CA VAL A 86 55.12 20.57 34.77
C VAL A 86 56.30 19.94 34.05
#